data_AF-A0A7Y3FF80-F1
#
_entry.id   AF-A0A7Y3FF80-F1
#
_cell.length_a   1.000
_cell.length_b   1.000
_cell.length_c   1.000
_cell.angle_alpha   90.00
_cell.angle_beta   90.00
_cell.angle_gamma   90.00
#
_symmetry.space_group_name_H-M   'P 1'
#
loop_
_entity.id
_entity.type
_entity.pdbx_description
1 polymer ?
#
loop_
_entity_poly.entity_id
_entity_poly.type
_entity_poly.pdbx_seq_one_letter_code
_entity_poly.pdbx_strand_id
1 'polypeptide(L)'
;MEMPTPDARILGLKSRLVARLREVLPHDAVIDDEMQTRVYECDALTAYKCPPLCAVLPSSTQEVSAVVKVCHEEGVSVVPR
;
A
#
# COMPACT_ATOMS: atom_id res chain seq x y z
N MET A 1 -13.62 9.56 16.03
CA MET A 1 -12.97 10.20 14.86
C MET A 1 -13.56 9.53 13.63
N GLU A 2 -14.17 10.27 12.72
CA GLU A 2 -14.73 9.72 11.48
C GLU A 2 -13.61 9.58 10.46
N MET A 3 -13.44 8.37 9.91
CA MET A 3 -12.49 8.13 8.83
C MET A 3 -13.08 8.68 7.53
N PRO A 4 -12.27 9.31 6.65
CA PRO A 4 -12.76 9.75 5.35
C PRO A 4 -13.26 8.56 4.54
N THR A 5 -14.29 8.79 3.73
CA THR A 5 -14.79 7.78 2.80
C THR A 5 -13.70 7.42 1.78
N PRO A 6 -13.39 6.12 1.59
CA PRO A 6 -12.40 5.71 0.59
C PRO A 6 -12.77 6.14 -0.83
N ASP A 7 -11.79 6.60 -1.62
CA ASP A 7 -12.00 6.90 -3.05
C ASP A 7 -12.15 5.60 -3.84
N ALA A 8 -13.36 5.33 -4.33
CA ALA A 8 -13.69 4.13 -5.11
C ALA A 8 -12.84 3.97 -6.37
N ARG A 9 -12.37 5.08 -6.98
CA ARG A 9 -11.47 5.01 -8.14
C ARG A 9 -10.14 4.39 -7.74
N ILE A 10 -9.60 4.79 -6.60
CA ILE A 10 -8.32 4.29 -6.08
C ILE A 10 -8.43 2.81 -5.68
N LEU A 11 -9.56 2.42 -5.05
CA LEU A 11 -9.84 1.01 -4.77
C LEU A 11 -9.86 0.16 -6.05
N GLY A 12 -10.45 0.69 -7.14
CA GLY A 12 -10.47 0.04 -8.45
C GLY A 12 -9.11 -0.10 -9.14
N LEU A 13 -8.09 0.67 -8.72
CA LEU A 13 -6.74 0.61 -9.29
C LEU A 13 -5.86 -0.47 -8.64
N LYS A 14 -6.32 -1.18 -7.60
CA LYS A 14 -5.50 -2.12 -6.82
C LYS A 14 -4.66 -3.06 -7.69
N SER A 15 -5.27 -3.78 -8.63
CA SER A 15 -4.56 -4.76 -9.46
C SER A 15 -3.47 -4.12 -10.34
N ARG A 16 -3.73 -2.92 -10.87
CA ARG A 16 -2.75 -2.17 -11.67
C ARG A 16 -1.61 -1.66 -10.81
N LEU A 17 -1.91 -1.12 -9.63
CA LEU A 17 -0.91 -0.64 -8.68
C LEU A 17 0.04 -1.77 -8.27
N VAL A 18 -0.50 -2.93 -7.90
CA VAL A 18 0.31 -4.11 -7.50
C VAL A 18 1.21 -4.58 -8.64
N ALA A 19 0.70 -4.63 -9.87
CA ALA A 19 1.50 -4.98 -11.03
C ALA A 19 2.70 -4.03 -11.21
N ARG A 20 2.45 -2.71 -11.14
CA ARG A 20 3.48 -1.67 -11.24
C ARG A 20 4.51 -1.74 -10.11
N LEU A 21 4.07 -2.02 -8.88
CA LEU A 21 4.98 -2.18 -7.74
C LEU A 21 5.89 -3.40 -7.90
N ARG A 22 5.39 -4.50 -8.46
CA ARG A 22 6.18 -5.71 -8.78
C ARG A 22 7.20 -5.51 -9.92
N GLU A 23 7.09 -4.43 -10.71
CA GLU A 23 8.12 -4.07 -11.70
C GLU A 23 9.35 -3.43 -11.06
N VAL A 24 9.19 -2.82 -9.88
CA VAL A 24 10.24 -2.05 -9.19
C VAL A 24 10.70 -2.68 -7.87
N LEU A 25 10.04 -3.74 -7.43
CA LEU A 25 10.36 -4.47 -6.20
C LEU A 25 10.47 -5.97 -6.46
N PRO A 26 11.24 -6.70 -5.63
CA PRO A 26 11.15 -8.16 -5.52
C PRO A 26 9.71 -8.62 -5.27
N HIS A 27 9.36 -9.81 -5.77
CA HIS A 27 7.99 -10.33 -5.69
C HIS A 27 7.48 -10.49 -4.25
N ASP A 28 8.36 -10.93 -3.35
CA ASP A 28 8.11 -11.13 -1.93
C ASP A 28 8.02 -9.83 -1.12
N ALA A 29 8.43 -8.71 -1.71
CA ALA A 29 8.35 -7.38 -1.10
C ALA A 29 6.99 -6.70 -1.33
N VAL A 30 6.02 -7.33 -2.01
CA VAL A 30 4.68 -6.77 -2.28
C VAL A 30 3.60 -7.69 -1.71
N ILE A 31 2.87 -7.19 -0.71
CA ILE A 31 1.80 -7.90 0.00
C ILE A 31 0.45 -7.29 -0.40
N ASP A 32 -0.34 -8.02 -1.18
CA ASP A 32 -1.66 -7.56 -1.66
C ASP A 32 -2.83 -8.51 -1.34
N ASP A 33 -2.54 -9.68 -0.78
CA ASP A 33 -3.55 -10.60 -0.27
C ASP A 33 -4.33 -9.96 0.90
N GLU A 34 -5.66 -10.07 0.88
CA GLU A 34 -6.52 -9.41 1.85
C GLU A 34 -6.30 -9.91 3.28
N MET A 35 -5.96 -11.19 3.46
CA MET A 35 -5.70 -11.74 4.78
C MET A 35 -4.34 -11.29 5.31
N GLN A 36 -3.34 -11.20 4.44
CA GLN A 36 -2.01 -10.71 4.82
C GLN A 36 -2.02 -9.21 5.14
N THR A 37 -2.78 -8.38 4.40
CA THR A 37 -2.82 -6.93 4.65
C THR A 37 -3.47 -6.58 6.00
N ARG A 38 -4.30 -7.46 6.58
CA ARG A 38 -4.89 -7.27 7.92
C ARG A 38 -3.84 -7.17 9.03
N VAL A 39 -2.66 -7.76 8.86
CA VAL A 39 -1.54 -7.59 9.82
C VAL A 39 -1.13 -6.11 9.92
N TYR A 40 -1.41 -5.32 8.88
CA TYR A 40 -1.10 -3.90 8.79
C TYR A 40 -2.34 -3.00 9.01
N GLU A 41 -3.47 -3.51 9.49
CA GLU A 41 -4.71 -2.73 9.60
C GLU A 41 -4.69 -1.65 10.70
N CYS A 42 -3.81 -1.78 11.69
CA CYS A 42 -3.67 -0.83 12.80
C CYS A 42 -2.19 -0.61 13.16
N ASP A 43 -1.92 0.47 13.88
CA ASP A 43 -0.58 0.83 14.38
C ASP A 43 -0.66 1.13 15.89
N ALA A 44 -0.52 0.09 16.71
CA ALA A 44 -0.68 0.07 18.18
C ALA A 44 -2.06 0.50 18.75
N LEU A 45 -2.87 1.26 18.00
CA LEU A 45 -4.20 1.71 18.40
C LEU A 45 -5.29 0.82 17.78
N THR A 46 -5.52 -0.34 18.39
CA THR A 46 -6.38 -1.41 17.86
C THR A 46 -7.87 -1.05 17.75
N ALA A 47 -8.30 0.06 18.35
CA ALA A 47 -9.66 0.61 18.21
C ALA A 47 -9.95 1.12 16.79
N TYR A 48 -8.90 1.39 15.98
CA TYR A 48 -9.04 1.86 14.61
C TYR A 48 -8.35 0.87 13.67
N LYS A 49 -9.13 0.30 12.75
CA LYS A 49 -8.67 -0.72 11.82
C LYS A 49 -9.07 -0.32 10.40
N CYS A 50 -8.08 -0.24 9.52
CA CYS A 50 -8.28 0.02 8.11
C CYS A 50 -7.19 -0.72 7.34
N PRO A 51 -7.46 -1.94 6.84
CA PRO A 51 -6.51 -2.67 6.02
C PRO A 51 -6.08 -1.82 4.82
N PRO A 52 -4.77 -1.74 4.50
CA PRO A 52 -4.30 -1.03 3.33
C PRO A 52 -4.65 -1.81 2.04
N LEU A 53 -4.58 -1.12 0.90
CA LEU A 53 -4.73 -1.74 -0.42
C LEU A 53 -3.65 -2.81 -0.68
N CYS A 54 -2.42 -2.50 -0.29
CA CYS A 54 -1.26 -3.37 -0.27
C CYS A 54 -0.23 -2.81 0.71
N ALA A 55 0.70 -3.64 1.16
CA ALA A 55 1.89 -3.23 1.90
C ALA A 55 3.14 -3.59 1.08
N VAL A 56 4.20 -2.78 1.20
CA VAL A 56 5.48 -3.06 0.55
C VAL A 56 6.63 -3.00 1.55
N LEU A 57 7.64 -3.84 1.33
CA LEU A 57 8.80 -4.00 2.22
C LEU A 57 10.11 -3.74 1.47
N PRO A 58 10.40 -2.48 1.11
CA PRO A 58 11.65 -2.13 0.42
C PRO A 58 12.86 -2.32 1.35
N SER A 59 13.97 -2.76 0.76
CA SER A 59 15.25 -3.04 1.43
C SER A 59 16.31 -1.97 1.17
N SER A 60 16.04 -1.02 0.28
CA SER A 60 16.96 0.06 -0.09
C SER A 60 16.27 1.40 -0.32
N THR A 61 17.03 2.50 -0.24
CA THR A 61 16.54 3.84 -0.55
C THR A 61 16.10 3.98 -2.01
N GLN A 62 16.75 3.26 -2.93
CA GLN A 62 16.40 3.24 -4.35
C GLN A 62 15.01 2.63 -4.56
N GLU A 63 14.72 1.52 -3.89
CA GLU A 63 13.40 0.89 -3.90
C GLU A 63 12.32 1.80 -3.31
N VAL A 64 12.60 2.46 -2.17
CA VAL A 64 11.67 3.45 -1.58
C VAL A 64 11.36 4.57 -2.58
N SER A 65 12.37 5.13 -3.23
CA SER A 65 12.19 6.18 -4.23
C SER A 65 11.34 5.71 -5.41
N ALA A 66 11.56 4.49 -5.90
CA ALA A 66 10.78 3.91 -6.98
C ALA A 66 9.30 3.68 -6.58
N VAL A 67 9.04 3.16 -5.38
CA VAL A 67 7.69 2.97 -4.83
C VAL A 67 6.95 4.29 -4.75
N VAL A 68 7.54 5.32 -4.13
CA VAL A 68 6.89 6.62 -3.96
C VAL A 68 6.60 7.26 -5.31
N LYS A 69 7.50 7.10 -6.29
CA LYS A 69 7.26 7.56 -7.67
C LYS A 69 6.06 6.87 -8.30
N VAL A 70 5.95 5.54 -8.22
CA VAL A 70 4.80 4.78 -8.74
C VAL A 70 3.50 5.21 -8.08
N CYS A 71 3.48 5.32 -6.75
CA CYS A 71 2.30 5.75 -6.01
C CYS A 71 1.89 7.18 -6.38
N HIS A 72 2.85 8.08 -6.59
CA HIS A 72 2.57 9.45 -7.05
C HIS A 72 1.96 9.48 -8.46
N GLU A 73 2.51 8.70 -9.40
CA GLU A 73 1.99 8.59 -10.77
C GLU A 73 0.56 8.03 -10.83
N GLU A 74 0.23 7.09 -9.94
CA GLU A 74 -1.11 6.49 -9.83
C GLU A 74 -2.07 7.29 -8.91
N GLY A 75 -1.59 8.36 -8.27
CA GLY A 75 -2.38 9.20 -7.35
C GLY A 75 -2.76 8.51 -6.04
N VAL A 76 -1.96 7.52 -5.60
CA VAL A 76 -2.19 6.71 -4.40
C VAL A 76 -1.40 7.29 -3.22
N SER A 77 -2.08 7.50 -2.09
CA SER A 77 -1.45 7.96 -0.85
C SER A 77 -0.54 6.89 -0.24
N VAL A 78 0.61 7.31 0.30
CA VAL A 78 1.56 6.45 0.99
C VAL A 78 1.55 6.74 2.48
N VAL A 79 1.52 5.70 3.32
CA VAL A 79 1.65 5.80 4.78
C VAL A 79 2.92 5.07 5.19
N PRO A 80 4.01 5.78 5.52
CA PRO A 80 5.24 5.16 6.01
C PRO A 80 5.04 4.61 7.42
N ARG A 81 5.70 3.49 7.73
CA ARG A 81 5.77 2.86 9.04
C ARG A 81 7.22 2.51 9.38
#